data_AF-A0A496DCX5-F1
#
_entry.id   AF-A0A496DCX5-F1
#
_cell.length_a   1.000
_cell.length_b   1.000
_cell.length_c   1.000
_cell.angle_alpha   90.00
_cell.angle_beta   90.00
_cell.angle_gamma   90.00
#
_symmetry.space_group_name_H-M   'P 1'
#
loop_
_entity.id
_entity.type
_entity.pdbx_description
1 polymer ?
#
loop_
_entity_poly.entity_id
_entity_poly.type
_entity_poly.pdbx_seq_one_letter_code
_entity_poly.pdbx_strand_id
1 'polypeptide(L)'
;PTSTAEAYGKELSVTPSSKTTTIAKVSLRNTVRRRGVDFINRLVSFYNQDANDEKNEVAQKTAEFIEERIGIINGELGTTESELAAFKQRSGLTNLTSDAQMALQESSRYEQQRTENATQINLVQYLRNYIDDPANMDEVIPANVGLRDQNLTSVIDQYNTMIIERKRLLRTSSDSNPA
;
A
#
# COMPACT_ATOMS: atom_id res chain seq x y z
N PRO A 1 -34.41 -14.51 4.73
CA PRO A 1 -33.34 -13.48 4.92
C PRO A 1 -32.82 -12.93 3.59
N THR A 2 -32.33 -13.80 2.71
CA THR A 2 -31.78 -13.44 1.39
C THR A 2 -32.82 -12.80 0.47
N SER A 3 -34.03 -13.38 0.37
CA SER A 3 -35.15 -12.80 -0.41
C SER A 3 -35.56 -11.41 0.08
N THR A 4 -35.44 -11.14 1.38
CA THR A 4 -35.70 -9.82 1.95
C THR A 4 -34.58 -8.84 1.58
N ALA A 5 -33.32 -9.25 1.66
CA ALA A 5 -32.18 -8.42 1.25
C ALA A 5 -32.25 -8.06 -0.25
N GLU A 6 -32.58 -9.03 -1.11
CA GLU A 6 -32.79 -8.79 -2.54
C GLU A 6 -33.92 -7.79 -2.81
N ALA A 7 -35.05 -7.90 -2.11
CA ALA A 7 -36.15 -6.95 -2.24
C ALA A 7 -35.72 -5.53 -1.85
N TYR A 8 -34.96 -5.38 -0.75
CA TYR A 8 -34.39 -4.08 -0.37
C TYR A 8 -33.38 -3.59 -1.41
N GLY A 9 -32.57 -4.47 -2.00
CA GLY A 9 -31.64 -4.13 -3.07
C GLY A 9 -32.33 -3.62 -4.33
N LYS A 10 -33.48 -4.21 -4.71
CA LYS A 10 -34.29 -3.76 -5.86
C LYS A 10 -34.96 -2.40 -5.64
N GLU A 11 -35.33 -2.10 -4.40
CA GLU A 11 -35.99 -0.84 -4.03
C GLU A 11 -35.00 0.27 -3.66
N LEU A 12 -33.71 -0.06 -3.54
CA LEU A 12 -32.61 0.87 -3.29
C LEU A 12 -32.17 1.52 -4.60
N SER A 13 -32.04 2.85 -4.59
CA SER A 13 -31.48 3.61 -5.70
C SER A 13 -30.31 4.45 -5.20
N VAL A 14 -29.16 4.29 -5.85
CA VAL A 14 -27.94 5.06 -5.64
C VAL A 14 -27.60 5.77 -6.93
N THR A 15 -27.57 7.10 -6.90
CA THR A 15 -27.30 7.93 -8.09
C THR A 15 -26.37 9.08 -7.73
N PRO A 16 -25.45 9.49 -8.61
CA PRO A 16 -24.66 10.69 -8.36
C PRO A 16 -25.56 11.92 -8.35
N SER A 17 -25.32 12.87 -7.45
CA SER A 17 -26.15 14.08 -7.36
C SER A 17 -25.94 15.06 -8.54
N SER A 18 -24.86 14.89 -9.32
CA SER A 18 -24.58 15.55 -10.60
C SER A 18 -23.51 14.77 -11.37
N LYS A 19 -23.23 15.12 -12.64
CA LYS A 19 -22.19 14.43 -13.45
C LYS A 19 -20.75 14.69 -12.98
N THR A 20 -20.53 15.71 -12.16
CA THR A 20 -19.18 16.19 -11.78
C THR A 20 -18.92 16.10 -10.27
N THR A 21 -19.81 15.45 -9.52
CA THR A 21 -19.71 15.36 -8.06
C THR A 21 -19.36 13.96 -7.61
N THR A 22 -18.68 13.88 -6.47
CA THR A 22 -18.44 12.66 -5.71
C THR A 22 -19.58 12.35 -4.72
N ILE A 23 -20.60 13.20 -4.64
CA ILE A 23 -21.73 13.03 -3.72
C ILE A 23 -22.75 12.07 -4.32
N ALA A 24 -22.93 10.93 -3.66
CA ALA A 24 -23.96 9.95 -3.97
C ALA A 24 -25.27 10.26 -3.23
N LYS A 25 -26.40 10.24 -3.96
CA LYS A 25 -27.75 10.28 -3.41
C LYS A 25 -28.27 8.86 -3.27
N VAL A 26 -28.54 8.47 -2.03
CA VAL A 26 -29.10 7.16 -1.68
C VAL A 26 -30.58 7.32 -1.31
N SER A 27 -31.44 6.49 -1.88
CA SER A 27 -32.87 6.48 -1.58
C SER A 27 -33.41 5.06 -1.58
N LEU A 28 -34.42 4.80 -0.74
CA LEU A 28 -35.04 3.49 -0.61
C LEU A 28 -36.55 3.69 -0.53
N ARG A 29 -37.30 2.98 -1.37
CA ARG A 29 -38.75 2.88 -1.22
C ARG A 29 -39.07 1.84 -0.15
N ASN A 30 -39.80 2.25 0.89
CA ASN A 30 -40.18 1.35 1.97
C ASN A 30 -41.58 1.69 2.49
N THR A 31 -42.33 0.66 2.87
CA THR A 31 -43.67 0.81 3.46
C THR A 31 -43.64 1.49 4.83
N VAL A 32 -42.50 1.41 5.53
CA VAL A 32 -42.29 2.05 6.83
C VAL A 32 -41.04 2.93 6.77
N ARG A 33 -41.26 4.26 6.79
CA ARG A 33 -40.19 5.26 6.69
C ARG A 33 -39.02 5.00 7.66
N ARG A 34 -39.32 4.68 8.92
CA ARG A 34 -38.29 4.40 9.94
C ARG A 34 -37.41 3.21 9.57
N ARG A 35 -37.99 2.11 9.07
CA ARG A 35 -37.21 0.94 8.62
C ARG A 35 -36.30 1.29 7.44
N GLY A 36 -36.80 2.12 6.52
CA GLY A 36 -35.99 2.60 5.40
C GLY A 36 -34.80 3.44 5.84
N VAL A 37 -35.00 4.34 6.81
CA VAL A 37 -33.92 5.13 7.42
C VAL A 37 -32.90 4.24 8.13
N ASP A 38 -33.37 3.30 8.96
CA ASP A 38 -32.51 2.38 9.70
C ASP A 38 -31.66 1.52 8.75
N PHE A 39 -32.26 1.04 7.65
CA PHE A 39 -31.57 0.29 6.61
C PHE A 39 -30.48 1.13 5.91
N ILE A 40 -30.81 2.33 5.43
CA ILE A 40 -29.83 3.19 4.73
C ILE A 40 -28.68 3.53 5.68
N ASN A 41 -28.97 3.91 6.92
CA ASN A 41 -27.94 4.23 7.91
C ASN A 41 -27.01 3.05 8.16
N ARG A 42 -27.57 1.83 8.29
CA ARG A 42 -26.76 0.64 8.53
C ARG A 42 -25.94 0.25 7.30
N LEU A 43 -26.51 0.36 6.10
CA LEU A 43 -25.82 0.11 4.85
C LEU A 43 -24.61 1.05 4.67
N VAL A 44 -24.80 2.35 4.88
CA VAL A 44 -23.72 3.34 4.80
C VAL A 44 -22.65 3.07 5.86
N SER A 45 -23.05 2.70 7.09
CA SER A 45 -22.11 2.34 8.15
C SER A 45 -21.24 1.14 7.77
N PHE A 46 -21.82 0.08 7.20
CA PHE A 46 -21.06 -1.09 6.76
C PHE A 46 -20.16 -0.76 5.56
N TYR A 47 -20.67 -0.04 4.57
CA TYR A 47 -19.85 0.39 3.43
C TYR A 47 -18.61 1.19 3.86
N ASN A 48 -18.78 2.13 4.80
CA ASN A 48 -17.66 2.91 5.33
C ASN A 48 -16.69 2.06 6.15
N GLN A 49 -17.19 1.06 6.86
CA GLN A 49 -16.36 0.12 7.61
C GLN A 49 -15.54 -0.75 6.66
N ASP A 50 -16.17 -1.38 5.67
CA ASP A 50 -15.49 -2.20 4.66
C ASP A 50 -14.41 -1.40 3.93
N ALA A 51 -14.72 -0.16 3.52
CA ALA A 51 -13.75 0.73 2.87
C ALA A 51 -12.56 1.12 3.77
N ASN A 52 -12.78 1.20 5.09
CA ASN A 52 -11.70 1.44 6.05
C ASN A 52 -10.87 0.17 6.27
N ASP A 53 -11.51 -0.99 6.39
CA ASP A 53 -10.84 -2.27 6.59
C ASP A 53 -9.95 -2.60 5.38
N GLU A 54 -10.43 -2.37 4.15
CA GLU A 54 -9.64 -2.52 2.92
C GLU A 54 -8.41 -1.58 2.89
N LYS A 55 -8.57 -0.32 3.31
CA LYS A 55 -7.43 0.62 3.41
C LYS A 55 -6.45 0.21 4.51
N ASN A 56 -6.96 -0.27 5.64
CA ASN A 56 -6.14 -0.70 6.76
C ASN A 56 -5.35 -1.96 6.42
N GLU A 57 -5.89 -2.88 5.62
CA GLU A 57 -5.19 -4.08 5.18
C GLU A 57 -3.94 -3.73 4.38
N VAL A 58 -4.07 -2.86 3.37
CA VAL A 58 -2.92 -2.37 2.59
C VAL A 58 -1.93 -1.63 3.49
N ALA A 59 -2.42 -0.74 4.36
CA ALA A 59 -1.56 0.02 5.27
C ALA A 59 -0.80 -0.89 6.26
N GLN A 60 -1.45 -1.92 6.79
CA GLN A 60 -0.83 -2.89 7.69
C GLN A 60 0.25 -3.69 6.96
N LYS A 61 -0.04 -4.20 5.76
CA LYS A 61 0.96 -4.92 4.96
C LYS A 61 2.14 -4.04 4.56
N THR A 62 1.88 -2.76 4.24
CA THR A 62 2.92 -1.75 4.05
C THR A 62 3.75 -1.52 5.32
N ALA A 63 3.12 -1.45 6.49
CA ALA A 63 3.83 -1.26 7.76
C ALA A 63 4.71 -2.46 8.11
N GLU A 64 4.17 -3.69 8.02
CA GLU A 64 4.90 -4.95 8.22
C GLU A 64 6.14 -5.02 7.30
N PHE A 65 5.97 -4.67 6.02
CA PHE A 65 7.05 -4.61 5.04
C PHE A 65 8.13 -3.59 5.42
N ILE A 66 7.72 -2.38 5.83
CA ILE A 66 8.67 -1.31 6.19
C ILE A 66 9.44 -1.67 7.47
N GLU A 67 8.78 -2.23 8.48
CA GLU A 67 9.40 -2.65 9.74
C GLU A 67 10.52 -3.67 9.50
N GLU A 68 10.26 -4.70 8.69
CA GLU A 68 11.29 -5.68 8.32
C GLU A 68 12.45 -5.04 7.55
N ARG A 69 12.14 -4.08 6.67
CA ARG A 69 13.15 -3.39 5.88
C ARG A 69 14.03 -2.45 6.74
N ILE A 70 13.46 -1.75 7.71
CA ILE A 70 14.22 -0.88 8.64
C ILE A 70 15.29 -1.70 9.37
N GLY A 71 14.97 -2.92 9.79
CA GLY A 71 15.93 -3.84 10.41
C GLY A 71 17.13 -4.15 9.51
N ILE A 72 16.87 -4.46 8.24
CA ILE A 72 17.93 -4.81 7.27
C ILE A 72 18.76 -3.58 6.86
N ILE A 73 18.11 -2.45 6.55
CA ILE A 73 18.80 -1.20 6.16
C ILE A 73 19.72 -0.71 7.29
N ASN A 74 19.26 -0.74 8.54
CA ASN A 74 20.08 -0.29 9.67
C ASN A 74 21.36 -1.14 9.83
N GLY A 75 21.30 -2.43 9.52
CA GLY A 75 22.49 -3.29 9.43
C GLY A 75 23.44 -2.86 8.30
N GLU A 76 22.90 -2.60 7.10
CA GLU A 76 23.67 -2.19 5.92
C GLU A 76 24.33 -0.80 6.10
N LEU A 77 23.60 0.18 6.67
CA LEU A 77 24.12 1.54 6.91
C LEU A 77 25.21 1.57 7.98
N GLY A 78 25.06 0.82 9.08
CA GLY A 78 26.09 0.74 10.12
C GLY A 78 27.43 0.20 9.60
N THR A 79 27.39 -0.72 8.64
CA THR A 79 28.61 -1.20 7.97
C THR A 79 29.24 -0.15 7.06
N THR A 80 28.43 0.57 6.27
CA THR A 80 28.91 1.60 5.33
C THR A 80 29.53 2.80 6.05
N GLU A 81 28.91 3.30 7.13
CA GLU A 81 29.46 4.41 7.91
C GLU A 81 30.79 4.05 8.58
N SER A 82 30.91 2.81 9.06
CA SER A 82 32.15 2.29 9.64
C SER A 82 33.27 2.18 8.60
N GLU A 83 32.95 1.75 7.38
CA GLU A 83 33.90 1.70 6.25
C GLU A 83 34.36 3.10 5.82
N LEU A 84 33.43 4.06 5.74
CA LEU A 84 33.74 5.45 5.42
C LEU A 84 34.63 6.10 6.50
N ALA A 85 34.32 5.85 7.78
CA ALA A 85 35.14 6.33 8.90
C ALA A 85 36.55 5.71 8.87
N ALA A 86 36.66 4.41 8.62
CA ALA A 86 37.93 3.71 8.51
C ALA A 86 38.75 4.16 7.28
N PHE A 87 38.10 4.51 6.17
CA PHE A 87 38.74 5.13 5.01
C PHE A 87 39.32 6.50 5.40
N LYS A 88 38.50 7.38 5.99
CA LYS A 88 38.94 8.71 6.45
C LYS A 88 40.11 8.63 7.45
N GLN A 89 40.10 7.67 8.37
CA GLN A 89 41.19 7.46 9.33
C GLN A 89 42.48 6.98 8.66
N ARG A 90 42.40 6.02 7.72
CA ARG A 90 43.56 5.48 6.99
C ARG A 90 44.21 6.50 6.06
N SER A 91 43.43 7.44 5.54
CA SER A 91 43.93 8.48 4.63
C SER A 91 44.71 9.61 5.33
N GLY A 92 44.86 9.61 6.66
CA GLY A 92 45.77 10.53 7.37
C GLY A 92 45.49 12.02 7.10
N LEU A 93 44.24 12.44 7.30
CA LEU A 93 43.65 13.68 6.78
C LEU A 93 44.01 14.98 7.53
N THR A 94 45.27 15.18 7.93
CA THR A 94 45.66 16.37 8.72
C THR A 94 46.11 17.57 7.88
N ASN A 95 46.26 17.45 6.55
CA ASN A 95 46.47 18.59 5.63
C ASN A 95 46.06 18.23 4.19
N LEU A 96 44.80 18.44 3.83
CA LEU A 96 44.30 18.20 2.47
C LEU A 96 44.52 19.45 1.59
N THR A 97 45.13 19.27 0.41
CA THR A 97 45.05 20.26 -0.68
C THR A 97 43.61 20.35 -1.20
N SER A 98 43.25 21.43 -1.88
CA SER A 98 41.91 21.63 -2.47
C SER A 98 41.44 20.43 -3.30
N ASP A 99 42.34 19.82 -4.07
CA ASP A 99 42.02 18.66 -4.91
C ASP A 99 41.68 17.42 -4.09
N ALA A 100 42.35 17.23 -2.95
CA ALA A 100 42.07 16.10 -2.07
C ALA A 100 40.76 16.30 -1.28
N GLN A 101 40.38 17.54 -0.96
CA GLN A 101 39.05 17.85 -0.42
C GLN A 101 37.94 17.57 -1.44
N MET A 102 38.14 17.97 -2.70
CA MET A 102 37.19 17.68 -3.79
C MET A 102 37.03 16.17 -4.02
N ALA A 103 38.14 15.42 -4.06
CA ALA A 103 38.10 13.97 -4.22
C ALA A 103 37.33 13.27 -3.08
N LEU A 104 37.47 13.75 -1.84
CA LEU A 104 36.73 13.21 -0.69
C LEU A 104 35.23 13.51 -0.76
N GLN A 105 34.84 14.73 -1.16
CA GLN A 105 33.44 15.07 -1.35
C GLN A 105 32.80 14.21 -2.43
N GLU A 106 33.50 14.02 -3.55
CA GLU A 106 33.04 13.21 -4.66
C GLU A 106 32.92 11.74 -4.27
N SER A 107 33.90 11.19 -3.55
CA SER A 107 33.83 9.84 -2.97
C SER A 107 32.64 9.69 -2.03
N SER A 108 32.41 10.64 -1.13
CA SER A 108 31.26 10.62 -0.22
C SER A 108 29.92 10.64 -0.98
N ARG A 109 29.83 11.39 -2.08
CA ARG A 109 28.64 11.43 -2.94
C ARG A 109 28.41 10.09 -3.64
N TYR A 110 29.46 9.47 -4.16
CA TYR A 110 29.36 8.15 -4.79
C TYR A 110 28.97 7.05 -3.81
N GLU A 111 29.52 7.09 -2.60
CA GLU A 111 29.11 6.19 -1.51
C GLU A 111 27.61 6.32 -1.23
N GLN A 112 27.12 7.54 -1.06
CA GLN A 112 25.69 7.80 -0.85
C GLN A 112 24.83 7.25 -2.00
N GLN A 113 25.21 7.53 -3.25
CA GLN A 113 24.49 7.00 -4.42
C GLN A 113 24.50 5.47 -4.47
N ARG A 114 25.62 4.84 -4.11
CA ARG A 114 25.72 3.37 -4.05
C ARG A 114 24.78 2.80 -3.01
N THR A 115 24.73 3.39 -1.82
CA THR A 115 23.83 2.99 -0.73
C THR A 115 22.36 3.16 -1.12
N GLU A 116 22.00 4.26 -1.78
CA GLU A 116 20.64 4.48 -2.27
C GLU A 116 20.22 3.42 -3.31
N ASN A 117 21.12 3.09 -4.25
CA ASN A 117 20.86 2.06 -5.26
C ASN A 117 20.75 0.66 -4.64
N ALA A 118 21.64 0.32 -3.70
CA ALA A 118 21.55 -0.93 -2.96
C ALA A 118 20.21 -1.04 -2.21
N THR A 119 19.75 0.07 -1.63
CA THR A 119 18.44 0.14 -0.97
C THR A 119 17.29 -0.16 -1.94
N GLN A 120 17.31 0.43 -3.15
CA GLN A 120 16.29 0.17 -4.17
C GLN A 120 16.30 -1.28 -4.66
N ILE A 121 17.49 -1.86 -4.90
CA ILE A 121 17.62 -3.26 -5.31
C ILE A 121 17.02 -4.19 -4.26
N ASN A 122 17.35 -3.97 -3.00
CA ASN A 122 16.84 -4.77 -1.90
C ASN A 122 15.31 -4.64 -1.74
N LEU A 123 14.74 -3.44 -1.91
CA LEU A 123 13.29 -3.24 -1.90
C LEU A 123 12.59 -4.06 -2.98
N VAL A 124 13.13 -4.03 -4.22
CA VAL A 124 12.61 -4.81 -5.33
C VAL A 124 12.73 -6.31 -5.08
N GLN A 125 13.86 -6.76 -4.52
CA GLN A 125 14.09 -8.18 -4.24
C GLN A 125 13.16 -8.70 -3.14
N TYR A 126 12.94 -7.90 -2.09
CA TYR A 126 12.00 -8.25 -1.05
C TYR A 126 10.56 -8.31 -1.58
N LEU A 127 10.15 -7.31 -2.38
CA LEU A 127 8.84 -7.30 -3.01
C LEU A 127 8.64 -8.53 -3.90
N ARG A 128 9.66 -8.91 -4.67
CA ARG A 128 9.65 -10.13 -5.47
C ARG A 128 9.43 -11.36 -4.60
N ASN A 129 10.19 -11.50 -3.51
CA ASN A 129 10.04 -12.63 -2.58
C ASN A 129 8.62 -12.68 -1.96
N TYR A 130 8.06 -11.53 -1.60
CA TYR A 130 6.69 -11.42 -1.09
C TYR A 130 5.67 -11.92 -2.12
N ILE A 131 5.81 -11.49 -3.38
CA ILE A 131 4.91 -11.89 -4.50
C ILE A 131 5.06 -13.37 -4.84
N ASP A 132 6.30 -13.89 -4.84
CA ASP A 132 6.60 -15.27 -5.20
C ASP A 132 6.22 -16.26 -4.07
N ASP A 133 5.92 -15.78 -2.86
CA ASP A 133 5.45 -16.61 -1.75
C ASP A 133 3.98 -17.04 -1.95
N PRO A 134 3.69 -18.35 -2.07
CA PRO A 134 2.32 -18.84 -2.22
C PRO A 134 1.36 -18.41 -1.11
N ALA A 135 1.87 -18.10 0.10
CA ALA A 135 1.06 -17.61 1.20
C ALA A 135 0.45 -16.22 0.93
N ASN A 136 1.05 -15.44 0.03
CA ASN A 136 0.61 -14.07 -0.31
C ASN A 136 -0.12 -13.98 -1.66
N MET A 137 -0.40 -15.10 -2.32
CA MET A 137 -0.92 -15.14 -3.70
C MET A 137 -2.26 -14.39 -3.90
N ASP A 138 -3.09 -14.36 -2.85
CA ASP A 138 -4.39 -13.69 -2.82
C ASP A 138 -4.39 -12.45 -1.88
N GLU A 139 -3.22 -11.99 -1.48
CA GLU A 139 -3.04 -10.86 -0.57
C GLU A 139 -2.67 -9.58 -1.31
N VAL A 140 -2.98 -8.44 -0.68
CA VAL A 140 -2.53 -7.15 -1.20
C VAL A 140 -1.01 -7.05 -1.14
N ILE A 141 -0.44 -6.40 -2.14
CA ILE A 141 0.99 -6.06 -2.20
C ILE A 141 1.23 -4.75 -1.46
N PRO A 142 2.24 -4.67 -0.57
CA PRO A 142 2.69 -3.43 0.04
C PRO A 142 2.91 -2.30 -0.97
N ALA A 143 2.20 -1.19 -0.79
CA ALA A 143 2.28 -0.01 -1.66
C ALA A 143 3.04 1.13 -0.97
N ASN A 144 3.59 2.08 -1.76
CA ASN A 144 4.30 3.27 -1.29
C ASN A 144 5.52 3.00 -0.37
N VAL A 145 6.20 1.87 -0.57
CA VAL A 145 7.35 1.44 0.25
C VAL A 145 8.68 2.13 -0.10
N GLY A 146 8.64 3.25 -0.83
CA GLY A 146 9.84 4.02 -1.21
C GLY A 146 10.52 3.59 -2.52
N LEU A 147 9.84 2.82 -3.38
CA LEU A 147 10.30 2.51 -4.73
C LEU A 147 10.31 3.77 -5.61
N ARG A 148 11.36 3.92 -6.42
CA ARG A 148 11.50 5.04 -7.37
C ARG A 148 10.80 4.80 -8.71
N ASP A 149 10.54 3.54 -9.06
CA ASP A 149 9.88 3.18 -10.32
C ASP A 149 8.37 3.44 -10.24
N GLN A 150 7.92 4.47 -10.97
CA GLN A 150 6.51 4.87 -11.02
C GLN A 150 5.63 3.87 -11.77
N ASN A 151 6.17 3.15 -12.76
CA ASN A 151 5.42 2.14 -13.50
C ASN A 151 5.12 0.96 -12.57
N LEU A 152 6.14 0.47 -11.85
CA LEU A 152 5.96 -0.58 -10.86
C LEU A 152 4.93 -0.19 -9.79
N THR A 153 4.99 1.05 -9.29
CA THR A 153 4.01 1.57 -8.32
C THR A 153 2.58 1.53 -8.88
N SER A 154 2.38 1.97 -10.12
CA SER A 154 1.07 1.94 -10.79
C SER A 154 0.54 0.50 -10.99
N VAL A 155 1.41 -0.45 -11.30
CA VAL A 155 1.03 -1.86 -11.46
C VAL A 155 0.62 -2.47 -10.12
N ILE A 156 1.33 -2.15 -9.02
CA ILE A 156 0.97 -2.57 -7.66
C ILE A 156 -0.42 -2.03 -7.28
N ASP A 157 -0.70 -0.75 -7.53
CA ASP A 157 -1.99 -0.13 -7.24
C ASP A 157 -3.13 -0.81 -8.01
N GLN A 158 -2.90 -1.13 -9.28
CA GLN A 158 -3.87 -1.86 -10.12
C GLN A 158 -4.10 -3.28 -9.59
N TYR A 159 -3.03 -4.01 -9.24
CA TYR A 159 -3.13 -5.35 -8.66
C TYR A 159 -3.93 -5.34 -7.36
N ASN A 160 -3.62 -4.42 -6.44
CA ASN A 160 -4.32 -4.29 -5.17
C ASN A 160 -5.81 -3.99 -5.38
N THR A 161 -6.13 -3.10 -6.33
CA THR A 161 -7.52 -2.83 -6.71
C THR A 161 -8.24 -4.09 -7.17
N MET A 162 -7.58 -4.93 -7.98
CA MET A 162 -8.15 -6.19 -8.47
C MET A 162 -8.30 -7.25 -7.37
N ILE A 163 -7.34 -7.39 -6.45
CA ILE A 163 -7.43 -8.32 -5.32
C ILE A 163 -8.54 -7.92 -4.36
N ILE A 164 -8.66 -6.63 -4.04
CA ILE A 164 -9.76 -6.12 -3.20
C ILE A 164 -11.11 -6.40 -3.86
N GLU A 165 -11.23 -6.13 -5.17
CA GLU A 165 -12.46 -6.41 -5.91
C GLU A 165 -12.78 -7.92 -5.93
N ARG A 166 -11.77 -8.78 -6.11
CA ARG A 166 -11.94 -10.24 -6.00
C ARG A 166 -12.44 -10.65 -4.61
N LYS A 167 -11.80 -10.16 -3.54
CA LYS A 167 -12.22 -10.45 -2.15
C LYS A 167 -13.66 -9.96 -1.90
N ARG A 168 -14.06 -8.81 -2.47
CA ARG A 168 -15.43 -8.29 -2.42
C ARG A 168 -16.42 -9.23 -3.14
N LEU A 169 -16.10 -9.62 -4.38
CA LEU A 169 -16.96 -10.51 -5.18
C LEU A 169 -17.13 -11.88 -4.53
N LEU A 170 -16.07 -12.46 -3.96
CA LEU A 170 -16.12 -13.75 -3.26
C LEU A 170 -17.06 -13.70 -2.05
N ARG A 171 -16.99 -12.65 -1.22
CA ARG A 171 -17.94 -12.43 -0.10
C ARG A 171 -19.39 -12.37 -0.58
N THR A 172 -19.65 -11.67 -1.69
CA THR A 172 -21.01 -11.55 -2.24
C THR A 172 -21.48 -12.82 -2.95
N SER A 173 -20.57 -13.66 -3.42
CA SER A 173 -20.88 -14.90 -4.14
C SER A 173 -21.12 -16.08 -3.20
N SER A 174 -20.55 -16.09 -2.00
CA SER A 174 -20.78 -17.15 -1.01
C SER A 174 -22.13 -17.05 -0.29
N ASP A 175 -22.70 -15.85 -0.12
CA ASP A 175 -23.95 -15.65 0.62
C ASP A 175 -25.22 -15.72 -0.25
N SER A 176 -25.09 -15.75 -1.59
CA SER A 176 -26.26 -15.68 -2.49
C SER A 176 -26.11 -16.41 -3.83
N ASN A 177 -25.36 -17.51 -3.93
CA ASN A 177 -25.34 -18.31 -5.16
C ASN A 177 -26.17 -19.60 -5.02
N PRO A 178 -27.47 -19.60 -5.36
CA PRO A 178 -28.10 -20.80 -5.86
C PRO A 178 -27.63 -20.99 -7.32
N ALA A 179 -26.98 -22.13 -7.60
CA ALA A 179 -26.88 -22.61 -8.98
C ALA A 179 -28.29 -22.86 -9.57
#